data_AF-A0A093UG70-F1
#
_entry.id   AF-A0A093UG70-F1
#
_cell.length_a   1.000
_cell.length_b   1.000
_cell.length_c   1.000
_cell.angle_alpha   90.00
_cell.angle_beta   90.00
_cell.angle_gamma   90.00
#
_symmetry.space_group_name_H-M   'P 1'
#
loop_
_entity.id
_entity.type
_entity.pdbx_description
1 polymer ?
#
loop_
_entity_poly.entity_id
_entity_poly.type
_entity_poly.pdbx_seq_one_letter_code
_entity_poly.pdbx_strand_id
1 'polypeptide(L)'
;MNEYNYQRMREERLERYESKLHTNPMGKAVLEERMESLRQNVNFTVRLKQLIVSESVSGIDKRPILRLVKSAEMAECLDEFQEKLFFIAVATERISELDAEENSVPDEFIW
;
A
#
# COMPACT_ATOMS: atom_id res chain seq x y z
N MET A 1 20.92 13.05 6.85
CA MET A 1 20.03 12.08 7.51
C MET A 1 20.24 10.74 6.82
N ASN A 2 20.55 9.66 7.53
CA ASN A 2 20.80 8.34 6.92
C ASN A 2 19.47 7.72 6.43
N GLU A 3 19.52 6.87 5.39
CA GLU A 3 18.36 6.17 4.80
C GLU A 3 17.54 5.42 5.86
N TYR A 4 18.22 4.78 6.82
CA TYR A 4 17.58 4.14 7.98
C TYR A 4 16.72 5.12 8.81
N ASN A 5 17.19 6.35 9.02
CA ASN A 5 16.45 7.35 9.78
C ASN A 5 15.24 7.88 9.00
N TYR A 6 15.36 7.94 7.67
CA TYR A 6 14.25 8.35 6.82
C TYR A 6 13.15 7.30 6.78
N GLN A 7 13.52 6.02 6.67
CA GLN A 7 12.58 4.90 6.68
C GLN A 7 11.81 4.82 8.00
N ARG A 8 12.52 4.92 9.13
CA ARG A 8 11.90 4.92 10.45
C ARG A 8 10.91 6.09 10.63
N MET A 9 11.26 7.28 10.16
CA MET A 9 10.36 8.43 10.20
C MET A 9 9.07 8.19 9.41
N ARG A 10 9.14 7.52 8.25
CA ARG A 10 7.94 7.18 7.47
C ARG A 10 7.05 6.19 8.20
N GLU A 11 7.65 5.16 8.82
CA GLU A 11 6.92 4.17 9.63
C GLU A 11 6.20 4.84 10.80
N GLU A 12 6.87 5.70 11.56
CA GLU A 12 6.27 6.45 12.67
C GLU A 12 5.13 7.39 12.23
N ARG A 13 5.18 7.94 11.01
CA ARG A 13 4.07 8.74 10.47
C ARG A 13 2.88 7.87 10.10
N LEU A 14 3.14 6.71 9.49
CA LEU A 14 2.10 5.75 9.13
C LEU A 14 1.38 5.22 10.38
N GLU A 15 2.12 4.82 11.42
CA GLU A 15 1.55 4.36 12.69
C GLU A 15 0.67 5.42 13.34
N ARG A 16 1.13 6.68 13.36
CA ARG A 16 0.33 7.81 13.89
C ARG A 16 -0.93 8.05 13.08
N TYR A 17 -0.84 7.96 11.75
CA TYR A 17 -1.99 8.12 10.87
C TYR A 17 -3.00 6.99 11.07
N GLU A 18 -2.54 5.74 11.15
CA GLU A 18 -3.39 4.58 11.42
C GLU A 18 -4.11 4.69 12.76
N SER A 19 -3.40 5.12 13.81
CA SER A 19 -4.01 5.38 15.12
C SER A 19 -5.14 6.42 15.04
N LYS A 20 -4.97 7.49 14.24
CA LYS A 20 -5.98 8.53 14.03
C LYS A 20 -7.18 8.04 13.21
N LEU A 21 -7.02 7.07 12.32
CA LEU A 21 -8.13 6.54 11.51
C LEU A 21 -9.22 5.90 12.37
N HIS A 22 -8.86 5.28 13.48
CA HIS A 22 -9.82 4.66 14.39
C HIS A 22 -10.85 5.65 14.94
N THR A 23 -10.49 6.93 15.05
CA THR A 23 -11.35 7.99 15.57
C THR A 23 -11.85 8.96 14.49
N ASN A 24 -11.44 8.77 13.22
CA ASN A 24 -11.80 9.61 12.10
C ASN A 24 -12.58 8.81 11.02
N PRO A 25 -13.92 8.69 11.15
CA PRO A 25 -14.73 7.91 10.21
C PRO A 25 -14.70 8.48 8.78
N MET A 26 -14.58 9.80 8.63
CA MET A 26 -14.47 10.43 7.32
C MET A 26 -13.13 10.07 6.65
N GLY A 27 -12.04 10.14 7.41
CA GLY A 27 -10.71 9.73 6.92
C GLY A 27 -10.70 8.26 6.49
N LYS A 28 -11.39 7.39 7.24
CA LYS A 28 -11.55 5.98 6.88
C LYS A 28 -12.30 5.78 5.57
N ALA A 29 -13.41 6.50 5.36
CA ALA A 29 -14.18 6.42 4.12
C ALA A 29 -13.38 6.84 2.89
N VAL A 30 -12.59 7.92 3.00
CA VAL A 30 -11.71 8.38 1.90
C VAL A 30 -10.65 7.33 1.56
N LEU A 31 -10.06 6.68 2.56
CA LEU A 31 -9.11 5.60 2.30
C LEU A 31 -9.77 4.39 1.62
N GLU A 32 -10.93 3.97 2.11
CA GLU A 32 -11.67 2.85 1.53
C GLU A 32 -12.04 3.12 0.06
N GLU A 33 -12.47 4.34 -0.27
CA GLU A 33 -12.78 4.75 -1.65
C GLU A 33 -11.54 4.68 -2.57
N ARG A 34 -10.40 5.19 -2.09
CA ARG A 34 -9.15 5.16 -2.85
C ARG A 34 -8.61 3.73 -3.01
N MET A 35 -8.71 2.91 -1.98
CA MET A 35 -8.34 1.49 -2.05
C MET A 35 -9.24 0.73 -3.03
N GLU A 36 -10.55 1.00 -3.01
CA GLU A 36 -11.49 0.41 -3.97
C GLU A 36 -11.18 0.81 -5.41
N SER A 37 -10.80 2.07 -5.62
CA SER A 37 -10.30 2.54 -6.92
C SER A 37 -9.07 1.76 -7.38
N LEU A 38 -8.14 1.42 -6.48
CA LEU A 38 -7.00 0.57 -6.82
C LEU A 38 -7.41 -0.87 -7.14
N ARG A 39 -8.36 -1.45 -6.39
CA ARG A 39 -8.88 -2.80 -6.68
C ARG A 39 -9.48 -2.90 -8.09
N GLN A 40 -10.22 -1.88 -8.51
CA GLN A 40 -10.89 -1.87 -9.82
C GLN A 40 -9.91 -1.68 -10.98
N ASN A 41 -8.83 -0.93 -10.76
CA ASN A 41 -7.91 -0.55 -11.83
C ASN A 41 -6.67 -1.44 -11.93
N VAL A 42 -6.36 -2.24 -10.91
CA VAL A 42 -5.10 -2.99 -10.85
C VAL A 42 -5.35 -4.49 -10.80
N ASN A 43 -4.95 -5.20 -11.87
CA ASN A 43 -4.82 -6.66 -11.89
C ASN A 43 -3.58 -7.15 -11.12
N PHE A 44 -3.38 -6.64 -9.89
CA PHE A 44 -2.12 -6.77 -9.16
C PHE A 44 -1.83 -8.22 -8.77
N THR A 45 -2.78 -8.92 -8.14
CA THR A 45 -2.66 -10.35 -7.83
C THR A 45 -2.31 -11.18 -9.08
N VAL A 46 -2.94 -10.92 -10.22
CA VAL A 46 -2.63 -11.64 -11.48
C VAL A 46 -1.19 -11.38 -11.93
N ARG A 47 -0.74 -10.12 -11.89
CA ARG A 47 0.64 -9.76 -12.26
C ARG A 47 1.68 -10.36 -11.31
N LEU A 48 1.41 -10.39 -10.01
CA LEU A 48 2.28 -11.04 -9.02
C LEU A 48 2.39 -12.55 -9.28
N LYS A 49 1.26 -13.22 -9.55
CA LYS A 49 1.25 -14.64 -9.92
C LYS A 49 2.10 -14.91 -11.15
N GLN A 50 2.02 -14.05 -12.16
CA GLN A 50 2.87 -14.14 -13.37
C GLN A 50 4.35 -13.94 -13.04
N LEU A 51 4.68 -12.95 -12.20
CA LEU A 51 6.05 -12.66 -11.79
C LEU A 51 6.69 -13.83 -11.05
N ILE A 52 5.97 -14.46 -10.11
CA ILE A 52 6.47 -15.63 -9.36
C ILE A 52 6.84 -16.78 -10.32
N VAL A 53 6.04 -16.97 -11.38
CA VAL A 53 6.28 -18.01 -12.40
C VAL A 53 7.42 -17.63 -13.36
N SER A 54 7.63 -16.33 -13.64
CA SER A 54 8.70 -15.87 -14.52
C SER A 54 10.07 -15.88 -13.85
N GLU A 55 10.15 -15.46 -12.58
CA GLU A 55 11.39 -15.42 -11.78
C GLU A 55 11.86 -16.81 -11.30
N SER A 56 11.12 -17.86 -11.64
CA SER A 56 11.51 -19.24 -11.35
C SER A 56 12.80 -19.61 -12.10
N VAL A 57 13.80 -20.12 -11.36
CA VAL A 57 15.12 -20.50 -11.90
C VAL A 57 14.99 -21.40 -13.14
N SER A 58 15.67 -21.01 -14.22
CA SER A 58 15.75 -21.77 -15.47
C SER A 58 16.28 -23.19 -15.24
N GLY A 59 15.62 -24.18 -15.83
CA GLY A 59 16.00 -25.60 -15.70
C GLY A 59 15.34 -26.35 -14.54
N ILE A 60 14.56 -25.67 -13.70
CA ILE A 60 13.73 -26.31 -12.67
C ILE A 60 12.33 -26.61 -13.23
N ASP A 61 11.76 -27.75 -12.85
CA ASP A 61 10.35 -28.07 -13.13
C ASP A 61 9.44 -27.00 -12.48
N LYS A 62 8.69 -26.27 -13.30
CA LYS A 62 7.79 -25.20 -12.85
C LYS A 62 6.44 -25.72 -12.33
N ARG A 63 6.13 -27.02 -12.48
CA ARG A 63 4.84 -27.60 -12.04
C ARG A 63 4.53 -27.36 -10.56
N PRO A 64 5.48 -27.50 -9.61
CA PRO A 64 5.23 -27.19 -8.21
C PRO A 64 4.87 -25.72 -7.96
N ILE A 65 5.57 -24.79 -8.62
CA ILE A 65 5.33 -23.35 -8.51
C ILE A 65 3.97 -23.00 -9.10
N LEU A 66 3.63 -23.55 -10.26
CA LEU A 66 2.31 -23.37 -10.88
C LEU A 66 1.18 -23.92 -10.00
N ARG A 67 1.41 -25.04 -9.31
CA ARG A 67 0.44 -25.61 -8.36
C ARG A 67 0.26 -24.69 -7.16
N LEU A 68 1.36 -24.15 -6.61
CA LEU A 68 1.34 -23.20 -5.51
C LEU A 68 0.59 -21.92 -5.89
N VAL A 69 0.92 -21.31 -7.02
CA VAL A 69 0.30 -20.05 -7.51
C VAL A 69 -1.21 -20.19 -7.78
N LYS A 70 -1.69 -21.41 -8.03
CA LYS A 70 -3.10 -21.75 -8.23
C LYS A 70 -3.81 -22.22 -6.95
N SER A 71 -3.10 -22.37 -5.83
CA SER A 71 -3.70 -22.83 -4.59
C SER A 71 -4.58 -21.75 -3.96
N ALA A 72 -5.56 -22.16 -3.16
CA ALA A 72 -6.44 -21.24 -2.46
C ALA A 72 -5.66 -20.44 -1.41
N GLU A 73 -4.75 -21.10 -0.69
CA GLU A 73 -3.89 -20.47 0.33
C GLU A 73 -3.01 -19.38 -0.27
N MET A 74 -2.51 -19.58 -1.50
CA MET A 74 -1.76 -18.55 -2.20
C MET A 74 -2.65 -17.40 -2.70
N ALA A 75 -3.90 -17.67 -3.07
CA ALA A 75 -4.83 -16.60 -3.42
C ALA A 75 -5.10 -15.70 -2.20
N GLU A 76 -5.42 -16.30 -1.05
CA GLU A 76 -5.63 -15.56 0.22
C GLU A 76 -4.39 -14.76 0.61
N CYS A 77 -3.20 -15.37 0.57
CA CYS A 77 -1.94 -14.70 0.89
C CYS A 77 -1.66 -13.49 -0.02
N LEU A 78 -1.90 -13.63 -1.33
CA LEU A 78 -1.70 -12.53 -2.28
C LEU A 78 -2.75 -11.44 -2.13
N ASP A 79 -3.99 -11.79 -1.79
CA ASP A 79 -5.05 -10.82 -1.54
C ASP A 79 -4.77 -10.02 -0.26
N GLU A 80 -4.34 -10.66 0.83
CA GLU A 80 -3.90 -9.97 2.04
C GLU A 80 -2.70 -9.05 1.78
N PHE A 81 -1.73 -9.52 1.00
CA PHE A 81 -0.56 -8.74 0.62
C PHE A 81 -0.94 -7.53 -0.23
N GLN A 82 -1.85 -7.70 -1.18
CA GLN A 82 -2.39 -6.62 -2.02
C GLN A 82 -3.10 -5.57 -1.15
N GLU A 83 -3.96 -5.99 -0.22
CA GLU A 83 -4.65 -5.07 0.70
C GLU A 83 -3.67 -4.24 1.52
N LYS A 84 -2.62 -4.86 2.08
CA LYS A 84 -1.58 -4.14 2.84
C LYS A 84 -0.83 -3.13 1.97
N LEU A 85 -0.48 -3.51 0.74
CA LEU A 85 0.21 -2.61 -0.18
C LEU A 85 -0.66 -1.42 -0.57
N PHE A 86 -1.94 -1.66 -0.90
CA PHE A 86 -2.89 -0.60 -1.22
C PHE A 86 -3.07 0.36 -0.06
N PHE A 87 -3.22 -0.16 1.16
CA PHE A 87 -3.30 0.66 2.36
C PHE A 87 -2.05 1.55 2.51
N ILE A 88 -0.85 0.98 2.45
CA ILE A 88 0.40 1.74 2.61
C ILE A 88 0.53 2.83 1.55
N ALA A 89 0.19 2.52 0.29
CA ALA A 89 0.27 3.47 -0.82
C ALA A 89 -0.67 4.66 -0.59
N VAL A 90 -1.97 4.38 -0.40
CA VAL A 90 -2.99 5.41 -0.21
C VAL A 90 -2.75 6.21 1.07
N ALA A 91 -2.38 5.55 2.17
CA ALA A 91 -2.09 6.22 3.44
C ALA A 91 -0.87 7.14 3.31
N THR A 92 0.20 6.71 2.63
CA THR A 92 1.38 7.56 2.40
C THR A 92 1.02 8.82 1.61
N GLU A 93 0.23 8.68 0.55
CA GLU A 93 -0.25 9.81 -0.24
C GLU A 93 -1.08 10.77 0.63
N ARG A 94 -2.03 10.23 1.40
CA ARG A 94 -2.89 11.06 2.26
C ARG A 94 -2.13 11.75 3.39
N ILE A 95 -1.14 11.09 3.98
CA ILE A 95 -0.24 11.72 4.96
C ILE A 95 0.50 12.90 4.32
N SER A 96 0.99 12.74 3.10
CA SER A 96 1.72 13.79 2.39
C SER A 96 0.81 14.99 2.04
N GLU A 97 -0.45 14.73 1.67
CA GLU A 97 -1.47 15.77 1.47
C GLU A 97 -1.75 16.54 2.78
N LEU A 98 -1.98 15.83 3.88
CA LEU A 98 -2.23 16.44 5.19
C LEU A 98 -1.04 17.26 5.70
N ASP A 99 0.18 16.75 5.52
CA ASP A 99 1.41 17.47 5.87
C ASP A 99 1.51 18.77 5.03
N ALA A 100 1.12 18.73 3.75
CA ALA A 100 1.11 19.92 2.90
C ALA A 100 0.03 20.93 3.32
N GLU A 101 -1.17 20.46 3.68
CA GLU A 101 -2.26 21.29 4.23
C GLU A 101 -1.81 22.00 5.53
N GLU A 102 -1.15 21.28 6.45
CA GLU A 102 -0.68 21.83 7.74
C GLU A 102 0.46 22.85 7.59
N ASN A 103 1.32 22.67 6.58
CA ASN A 103 2.44 23.59 6.28
C ASN A 103 2.06 24.73 5.32
N SER A 104 0.83 24.78 4.82
CA SER A 104 0.35 25.90 4.02
C SER A 104 0.11 27.11 4.94
N VAL A 105 0.95 28.14 4.80
CA VAL A 105 0.77 29.42 5.51
C VAL A 105 -0.56 30.03 5.04
N PRO A 106 -1.46 30.44 5.94
CA PRO A 106 -2.65 31.18 5.52
C PRO A 106 -2.21 32.46 4.79
N ASP A 107 -2.76 32.71 3.61
CA ASP A 107 -2.53 33.93 2.80
C ASP A 107 -2.86 35.25 3.53
N GLU A 108 -3.25 35.22 4.81
CA GLU A 108 -3.61 36.37 5.63
C GLU A 108 -2.39 37.19 6.15
N PHE A 109 -1.15 36.76 5.88
CA PHE A 109 0.07 37.46 6.35
C PHE A 109 1.03 37.92 5.23
N ILE A 110 0.50 38.30 4.07
CA ILE A 110 1.25 39.08 3.08
C ILE A 110 0.66 40.50 3.03
N TRP A 111 1.20 41.39 3.88
CA TRP A 111 1.02 42.85 3.79
C TRP A 111 2.32 43.49 3.34
#